data_AF-A0A954WH85-F1
#
_entry.id   AF-A0A954WH85-F1
#
_cell.length_a   1.000
_cell.length_b   1.000
_cell.length_c   1.000
_cell.angle_alpha   90.00
_cell.angle_beta   90.00
_cell.angle_gamma   90.00
#
_symmetry.space_group_name_H-M   'P 1'
#
loop_
_entity.id
_entity.type
_entity.pdbx_description
1 polymer ?
#
loop_
_entity_poly.entity_id
_entity_poly.type
_entity_poly.pdbx_seq_one_letter_code
_entity_poly.pdbx_strand_id
1 'polypeptide(L)'
;MQPIPLRTTVIGSYPFPGWLEFVSQRLSEFGAADIAEAQDDAVIAAVHDQVAAGLDVITDGEQTRLDFNLSFYGYLEGIELEGSSPRRFGPPAHDQRGKHAVTAELQAPRGLGAVD
;
A
#
# COMPACT_ATOMS: atom_id res chain seq x y z
N MET A 1 41.94 2.36 11.59
CA MET A 1 40.68 2.71 10.90
C MET A 1 39.57 2.71 11.94
N GLN A 2 38.82 3.80 12.10
CA GLN A 2 37.56 3.72 12.82
C GLN A 2 36.63 2.76 12.05
N PRO A 3 35.89 1.88 12.73
CA PRO A 3 34.99 0.95 12.06
C PRO A 3 33.94 1.74 11.26
N ILE A 4 33.68 1.31 10.02
CA ILE A 4 32.57 1.83 9.24
C ILE A 4 31.28 1.43 10.00
N PRO A 5 30.44 2.37 10.45
CA PRO A 5 29.20 2.04 11.13
C PRO A 5 28.30 1.17 10.26
N LEU A 6 27.60 0.20 10.86
CA LEU A 6 26.57 -0.56 10.16
C LEU A 6 25.42 0.39 9.79
N ARG A 7 25.11 0.47 8.50
CA ARG A 7 24.00 1.28 8.01
C ARG A 7 22.66 0.65 8.40
N THR A 8 21.78 1.47 8.96
CA THR A 8 20.44 1.11 9.40
C THR A 8 19.37 1.62 8.43
N THR A 9 18.33 0.82 8.21
CA THR A 9 17.25 1.16 7.28
C THR A 9 15.98 0.33 7.58
N VAL A 10 14.90 0.65 6.87
CA VAL A 10 13.63 -0.10 6.83
C VAL A 10 13.42 -0.72 5.45
N ILE A 11 12.48 -1.66 5.34
CA ILE A 11 12.25 -2.43 4.09
C ILE A 11 11.14 -1.82 3.21
N GLY A 12 10.35 -0.86 3.73
CA GLY A 12 9.24 -0.26 2.97
C GLY A 12 8.18 0.29 3.90
N SER A 13 7.04 -0.41 3.96
CA SER A 13 5.84 -0.03 4.72
C SER A 13 6.09 0.25 6.21
N TYR A 14 5.49 1.33 6.69
CA TYR A 14 5.41 1.72 8.10
C TYR A 14 3.98 1.44 8.63
N PRO A 15 3.75 1.24 9.95
CA PRO A 15 2.42 1.01 10.48
C PRO A 15 1.38 2.02 9.98
N PHE A 16 0.29 1.51 9.39
CA PHE A 16 -0.78 2.33 8.82
C PHE A 16 -1.61 2.95 9.96
N PRO A 17 -1.63 4.29 10.13
CA PRO A 17 -2.31 4.91 11.24
C PRO A 17 -3.82 4.68 11.21
N GLY A 18 -4.43 4.46 12.38
CA GLY A 18 -5.87 4.22 12.45
C GLY A 18 -6.73 5.38 11.92
N TRP A 19 -6.22 6.62 11.95
CA TRP A 19 -6.91 7.77 11.36
C TRP A 19 -6.86 7.73 9.82
N LEU A 20 -5.74 7.28 9.24
CA LEU A 20 -5.62 7.15 7.78
C LEU A 20 -6.47 5.98 7.27
N GLU A 21 -6.53 4.89 8.06
CA GLU A 21 -7.44 3.77 7.84
C GLU A 21 -8.90 4.21 7.85
N PHE A 22 -9.27 5.06 8.80
CA PHE A 22 -10.62 5.61 8.88
C PHE A 22 -10.98 6.49 7.67
N VAL A 23 -10.03 7.29 7.16
CA VAL A 23 -10.18 8.13 5.95
C VAL A 23 -10.28 7.27 4.70
N SER A 24 -9.44 6.24 4.56
CA SER A 24 -9.40 5.38 3.36
C SER A 24 -10.71 4.60 3.13
N GLN A 25 -11.44 4.29 4.20
CA GLN A 25 -12.79 3.71 4.12
C GLN A 25 -13.88 4.71 3.69
N ARG A 26 -13.59 6.01 3.67
CA ARG A 26 -14.55 7.11 3.51
C ARG A 26 -14.13 8.15 2.48
N LEU A 27 -13.28 7.80 1.52
CA LEU A 27 -12.74 8.75 0.54
C LEU A 27 -13.82 9.60 -0.15
N SER A 28 -15.02 9.07 -0.37
CA SER A 28 -16.15 9.82 -0.95
C SER A 28 -16.71 10.96 -0.08
N GLU A 29 -16.41 10.97 1.22
CA GLU A 29 -16.82 12.01 2.17
C GLU A 29 -15.84 13.19 2.21
N PHE A 30 -14.65 13.04 1.61
CA PHE A 30 -13.57 14.01 1.63
C PHE A 30 -13.34 14.64 0.25
N GLY A 31 -12.88 15.89 0.23
CA GLY A 31 -12.40 16.53 -0.98
C GLY A 31 -11.03 15.98 -1.38
N ALA A 32 -10.66 16.18 -2.66
CA ALA A 32 -9.35 15.76 -3.15
C ALA A 32 -8.18 16.39 -2.37
N ALA A 33 -8.33 17.63 -1.90
CA ALA A 33 -7.34 18.29 -1.06
C ALA A 33 -7.22 17.66 0.33
N ASP A 34 -8.35 17.30 0.97
CA ASP A 34 -8.34 16.64 2.29
C ASP A 34 -7.68 15.25 2.21
N ILE A 35 -7.91 14.53 1.11
CA ILE A 35 -7.28 13.22 0.86
C ILE A 35 -5.76 13.38 0.68
N ALA A 36 -5.33 14.36 -0.11
CA ALA A 36 -3.91 14.64 -0.33
C ALA A 36 -3.22 15.06 0.98
N GLU A 37 -3.85 15.92 1.77
CA GLU A 37 -3.37 16.32 3.10
C GLU A 37 -3.20 15.12 4.02
N ALA A 38 -4.21 14.24 4.11
CA ALA A 38 -4.15 13.05 4.95
C ALA A 38 -3.02 12.09 4.53
N GLN A 39 -2.75 11.97 3.23
CA GLN A 39 -1.65 11.16 2.71
C GLN A 39 -0.28 11.77 3.06
N ASP A 40 -0.11 13.08 2.84
CA ASP A 40 1.13 13.80 3.15
C ASP A 40 1.43 13.76 4.64
N ASP A 41 0.44 14.00 5.50
CA ASP A 41 0.58 13.96 6.96
C ASP A 41 1.03 12.57 7.46
N ALA A 42 0.56 11.50 6.82
CA ALA A 42 0.96 10.15 7.17
C ALA A 42 2.42 9.89 6.83
N VAL A 43 2.85 10.32 5.64
CA VAL A 43 4.26 10.25 5.21
C VAL A 43 5.14 11.05 6.16
N ILE A 44 4.73 12.28 6.51
CA ILE A 44 5.44 13.14 7.45
C ILE A 44 5.60 12.43 8.81
N ALA A 45 4.54 11.82 9.34
CA ALA A 45 4.59 11.08 10.60
C ALA A 45 5.59 9.91 10.54
N ALA A 46 5.55 9.10 9.46
CA ALA A 46 6.47 7.99 9.28
C ALA A 46 7.93 8.44 9.13
N VAL A 47 8.18 9.53 8.40
CA VAL A 47 9.51 10.13 8.24
C VAL A 47 10.02 10.68 9.57
N HIS A 48 9.18 11.40 10.32
CA HIS A 48 9.56 11.96 11.61
C HIS A 48 9.99 10.90 12.62
N ASP A 49 9.28 9.78 12.71
CA ASP A 49 9.65 8.69 13.60
C ASP A 49 11.01 8.06 13.21
N GLN A 50 11.19 7.76 11.92
CA GLN A 50 12.43 7.19 11.41
C GLN A 50 13.65 8.11 11.62
N VAL A 51 13.46 9.43 11.43
CA VAL A 51 14.51 10.44 11.69
C VAL A 51 14.80 10.55 13.18
N ALA A 52 13.77 10.57 14.04
CA ALA A 52 13.94 10.59 15.49
C ALA A 52 14.64 9.33 16.02
N ALA A 53 14.42 8.18 15.37
CA ALA A 53 15.11 6.93 15.65
C ALA A 53 16.58 6.90 15.18
N GLY A 54 17.00 7.88 14.37
CA GLY A 54 18.38 7.99 13.88
C GLY A 54 18.75 7.02 12.76
N LEU A 55 17.78 6.62 11.92
CA LEU A 55 18.05 5.75 10.78
C LEU A 55 18.87 6.45 9.68
N ASP A 56 19.77 5.70 9.04
CA ASP A 56 20.63 6.24 7.98
C ASP A 56 19.91 6.38 6.64
N VAL A 57 19.00 5.46 6.33
CA VAL A 57 18.20 5.44 5.09
C VAL A 57 16.76 5.16 5.46
N ILE A 58 15.88 6.09 5.12
CA ILE A 58 14.45 6.08 5.47
C ILE A 58 13.59 5.86 4.22
N THR A 59 12.31 5.56 4.43
CA THR A 59 11.28 5.51 3.38
C THR A 59 10.13 6.47 3.71
N ASP A 60 9.22 6.68 2.76
CA ASP A 60 7.94 7.36 2.97
C ASP A 60 6.93 6.51 3.77
N GLY A 61 7.34 5.30 4.19
CA GLY A 61 6.50 4.34 4.90
C GLY A 61 5.38 3.74 4.04
N GLU A 62 5.38 3.94 2.72
CA GLU A 62 4.33 3.53 1.79
C GLU A 62 2.92 3.98 2.22
N GLN A 63 2.80 5.12 2.90
CA GLN A 63 1.56 5.57 3.51
C GLN A 63 0.48 5.97 2.48
N THR A 64 0.87 6.23 1.24
CA THR A 64 -0.05 6.51 0.12
C THR A 64 -0.66 5.24 -0.49
N ARG A 65 -0.32 4.05 0.03
CA ARG A 65 -0.78 2.75 -0.47
C ARG A 65 -1.62 2.00 0.57
N LEU A 66 -2.69 1.37 0.11
CA LEU A 66 -3.54 0.49 0.92
C LEU A 66 -3.05 -0.96 0.91
N ASP A 67 -2.48 -1.39 -0.22
CA ASP A 67 -2.01 -2.75 -0.40
C ASP A 67 -0.82 -2.79 -1.37
N PHE A 68 -0.03 -3.85 -1.28
CA PHE A 68 1.17 -4.04 -2.09
C PHE A 68 0.89 -4.61 -3.49
N ASN A 69 -0.21 -5.34 -3.70
CA ASN A 69 -0.38 -6.13 -4.93
C ASN A 69 -1.81 -6.36 -5.44
N LEU A 70 -2.81 -6.17 -4.60
CA LEU A 70 -4.22 -6.38 -4.93
C LEU A 70 -4.75 -5.26 -5.83
N SER A 71 -4.32 -4.02 -5.60
CA SER A 71 -4.69 -2.87 -6.43
C SER A 71 -4.34 -3.06 -7.91
N PHE A 72 -3.29 -3.83 -8.24
CA PHE A 72 -2.90 -4.10 -9.63
C PHE A 72 -3.99 -4.81 -10.44
N TYR A 73 -4.83 -5.65 -9.82
CA TYR A 73 -5.90 -6.33 -10.54
C TYR A 73 -6.92 -5.35 -11.14
N GLY A 74 -7.11 -4.18 -10.53
CA GLY A 74 -7.97 -3.13 -11.08
C GLY A 74 -7.45 -2.50 -12.38
N TYR A 75 -6.16 -2.71 -12.71
CA TYR A 75 -5.53 -2.23 -13.93
C TYR A 75 -5.47 -3.29 -15.03
N LEU A 76 -5.83 -4.54 -14.73
CA LEU A 76 -5.75 -5.67 -15.65
C LEU A 76 -7.11 -5.94 -16.33
N GLU A 77 -7.09 -6.01 -17.65
CA GLU A 77 -8.15 -6.58 -18.47
C GLU A 77 -7.87 -8.08 -18.71
N GLY A 78 -8.92 -8.85 -19.01
CA GLY A 78 -8.81 -10.29 -19.26
C GLY A 78 -8.86 -11.19 -18.02
N ILE A 79 -9.28 -10.64 -16.87
CA ILE A 79 -9.55 -11.40 -15.65
C ILE A 79 -10.98 -11.20 -15.14
N GLU A 80 -11.54 -12.21 -14.49
CA GLU A 80 -12.74 -12.07 -13.66
C GLU A 80 -12.38 -11.61 -12.25
N LEU A 81 -13.06 -10.57 -11.77
CA LEU A 81 -12.96 -10.11 -10.39
C LEU A 81 -13.80 -11.02 -9.47
N GLU A 82 -13.39 -12.28 -9.33
CA GLU A 82 -13.95 -13.20 -8.32
C GLU A 82 -13.47 -12.76 -6.93
N GLY A 83 -14.32 -12.01 -6.22
CA GLY A 83 -14.02 -11.49 -4.89
C GLY A 83 -14.28 -12.46 -3.74
N SER A 84 -14.80 -13.66 -4.02
CA SER A 84 -15.18 -14.61 -2.97
C SER A 84 -13.97 -15.46 -2.53
N SER A 85 -13.69 -15.46 -1.23
CA SER A 85 -12.67 -16.34 -0.66
C SER A 85 -13.14 -17.80 -0.75
N PRO A 86 -12.34 -18.71 -1.32
CA PRO A 86 -12.64 -20.15 -1.23
C PRO A 86 -12.50 -20.66 0.22
N ARG A 87 -11.78 -19.94 1.08
CA ARG A 87 -11.59 -20.26 2.49
C ARG A 87 -12.59 -19.49 3.35
N ARG A 88 -13.48 -20.22 4.03
CA ARG A 88 -14.55 -19.66 4.86
C ARG A 88 -14.19 -19.45 6.34
N PHE A 89 -13.14 -20.11 6.83
CA PHE A 89 -12.74 -20.10 8.23
C PHE A 89 -11.23 -19.94 8.39
N GLY A 90 -10.80 -19.38 9.52
CA GLY A 90 -9.41 -19.13 9.87
C GLY A 90 -9.07 -17.62 9.89
N PRO A 91 -7.87 -17.26 10.37
CA PRO A 91 -7.42 -15.87 10.35
C PRO A 91 -7.23 -15.37 8.91
N PRO A 92 -7.48 -14.07 8.64
CA PRO A 92 -7.16 -13.45 7.35
C PRO A 92 -5.71 -13.71 6.93
N ALA A 93 -5.54 -14.33 5.76
CA ALA A 93 -4.24 -14.67 5.20
C ALA A 93 -4.30 -14.73 3.66
N HIS A 94 -3.15 -14.96 3.01
CA HIS A 94 -3.04 -14.99 1.55
C HIS A 94 -3.95 -16.01 0.88
N ASP A 95 -4.29 -17.11 1.56
CA ASP A 95 -5.15 -18.17 1.05
C ASP A 95 -6.65 -17.90 1.21
N GLN A 96 -7.03 -16.77 1.84
CA GLN A 96 -8.39 -16.23 1.85
C GLN A 96 -8.65 -15.22 0.73
N ARG A 97 -7.68 -14.97 -0.15
CA ARG A 97 -7.84 -14.03 -1.26
C ARG A 97 -8.67 -14.66 -2.37
N GLY A 98 -9.49 -13.84 -3.02
CA GLY A 98 -10.20 -14.23 -4.24
C GLY A 98 -9.24 -14.70 -5.32
N LYS A 99 -9.68 -15.64 -6.17
CA LYS A 99 -8.88 -16.14 -7.29
C LYS A 99 -9.48 -15.66 -8.59
N HIS A 100 -8.78 -14.75 -9.26
CA HIS A 100 -9.21 -14.19 -10.54
C HIS A 100 -8.99 -15.19 -11.68
N ALA A 101 -10.06 -15.63 -12.33
CA ALA A 101 -9.96 -16.49 -13.50
C ALA A 101 -9.47 -15.67 -14.71
N VAL A 102 -8.52 -16.18 -15.47
CA VAL A 102 -8.08 -15.57 -16.73
C VAL A 102 -9.10 -15.93 -17.81
N THR A 103 -9.79 -14.92 -18.35
CA THR A 103 -10.86 -15.08 -19.36
C THR A 103 -10.43 -14.68 -20.75
N ALA A 104 -9.34 -13.93 -20.88
CA ALA A 104 -8.76 -13.52 -22.16
C ALA A 104 -7.25 -13.25 -22.01
N GLU A 105 -6.61 -12.75 -23.06
CA GLU A 105 -5.25 -12.22 -22.99
C GLU A 105 -5.18 -11.08 -21.96
N LEU A 106 -4.17 -11.13 -21.07
CA LEU A 106 -3.99 -10.12 -20.03
C LEU A 106 -3.42 -8.84 -20.63
N GLN A 107 -4.10 -7.73 -20.37
CA GLN A 107 -3.69 -6.42 -20.88
C GLN A 107 -3.79 -5.36 -19.78
N ALA A 108 -2.91 -4.36 -19.83
CA ALA A 108 -2.94 -3.17 -18.98
C ALA A 108 -2.87 -1.92 -19.84
N PRO A 109 -3.91 -1.60 -20.64
CA PRO A 109 -3.82 -0.57 -21.67
C PRO A 109 -3.59 0.85 -21.12
N ARG A 110 -3.86 1.06 -19.83
CA ARG A 110 -3.62 2.32 -19.09
C ARG A 110 -2.40 2.25 -18.17
N GLY A 111 -1.56 1.22 -18.32
CA GLY A 111 -0.47 0.94 -17.38
C GLY A 111 -0.98 0.41 -16.03
N LEU A 112 -0.08 0.30 -15.05
CA LEU A 112 -0.34 -0.26 -13.72
C LEU A 112 -0.50 0.82 -12.62
N GLY A 113 -0.72 2.08 -13.01
CA GLY A 113 -0.82 3.20 -12.07
C GLY A 113 0.49 3.52 -11.32
N ALA A 114 1.64 3.15 -11.90
CA ALA A 114 2.96 3.38 -11.29
C ALA A 114 3.56 4.75 -11.62
N VAL A 115 3.08 5.40 -12.69
CA VAL A 115 3.51 6.71 -13.19
C VAL A 115 2.31 7.37 -13.88
N ASP A 116 2.15 8.67 -13.66
CA ASP A 116 1.18 9.53 -14.37
C ASP A 116 1.61 9.81 -15.82
#